data_AF-A0A261VJC3-F1
#
_entry.id   AF-A0A261VJC3-F1
#
_cell.length_a   1.000
_cell.length_b   1.000
_cell.length_c   1.000
_cell.angle_alpha   90.00
_cell.angle_beta   90.00
_cell.angle_gamma   90.00
#
_symmetry.space_group_name_H-M   'P 1'
#
loop_
_entity.id
_entity.type
_entity.pdbx_description
1 polymer ?
#
loop_
_entity_poly.entity_id
_entity_poly.type
_entity_poly.pdbx_seq_one_letter_code
_entity_poly.pdbx_strand_id
1 'polypeptide(L)'
;MRILLTTAAGLALGWAALPALAQNQAEFDQLVTTAGATNGAAQACGAAAPDLARHQATARANLQRYAAEFGYSAAQFDPLFQKGRGEGQKMMTDMRESGVDGCAGMLGSFQHERDIGYDEMKGAIAEVTDGLPEPRK
;
A
#
# COMPACT_ATOMS: atom_id res chain seq x y z
N MET A 1 9.35 -9.81 66.46
CA MET A 1 10.00 -11.14 66.32
C MET A 1 9.92 -11.54 64.85
N ARG A 2 11.07 -11.87 64.22
CA ARG A 2 11.30 -12.21 62.78
C ARG A 2 11.04 -11.04 61.80
N ILE A 3 11.99 -10.28 61.23
CA ILE A 3 13.39 -10.48 60.78
C ILE A 3 13.50 -11.50 59.61
N LEU A 4 13.50 -10.93 58.40
CA LEU A 4 14.56 -10.95 57.37
C LEU A 4 14.40 -11.76 56.07
N LEU A 5 14.85 -11.07 54.99
CA LEU A 5 15.54 -11.53 53.77
C LEU A 5 14.61 -12.16 52.70
N THR A 6 14.71 -11.90 51.38
CA THR A 6 15.85 -11.43 50.57
C THR A 6 15.45 -11.18 49.11
N THR A 7 16.22 -10.32 48.44
CA THR A 7 16.63 -10.31 47.00
C THR A 7 15.55 -10.13 45.92
N ALA A 8 15.49 -8.98 45.24
CA ALA A 8 16.42 -8.46 44.22
C ALA A 8 16.38 -9.24 42.89
N ALA A 9 15.79 -8.63 41.87
CA ALA A 9 16.34 -8.56 40.51
C ALA A 9 15.49 -7.56 39.71
N GLY A 10 16.03 -6.36 39.52
CA GLY A 10 15.48 -5.39 38.59
C GLY A 10 15.58 -5.95 37.18
N LEU A 11 14.42 -6.23 36.58
CA LEU A 11 14.29 -6.16 35.13
C LEU A 11 13.86 -4.74 34.82
N ALA A 12 14.84 -3.84 34.83
CA ALA A 12 14.76 -2.69 33.95
C ALA A 12 14.77 -3.28 32.54
N LEU A 13 13.59 -3.63 32.03
CA LEU A 13 13.34 -3.65 30.60
C LEU A 13 13.57 -2.21 30.18
N GLY A 14 14.84 -1.91 29.92
CA GLY A 14 15.23 -0.81 29.06
C GLY A 14 14.52 -1.08 27.76
N TRP A 15 13.31 -0.56 27.65
CA TRP A 15 12.81 -0.08 26.38
C TRP A 15 13.77 1.04 26.05
N ALA A 16 14.93 0.65 25.48
CA ALA A 16 15.58 1.46 24.49
C ALA A 16 14.40 1.95 23.64
N ALA A 17 14.15 3.26 23.74
CA ALA A 17 13.21 3.93 22.88
C ALA A 17 13.52 3.42 21.48
N LEU A 18 12.68 2.51 20.98
CA LEU A 18 12.69 2.15 19.58
C LEU A 18 12.63 3.51 18.90
N PRO A 19 13.59 3.83 18.03
CA PRO A 19 13.62 5.15 17.43
C PRO A 19 12.22 5.39 16.87
N ALA A 20 11.60 6.47 17.35
CA ALA A 20 10.41 7.00 16.72
C ALA A 20 10.67 7.03 15.20
N LEU A 21 9.67 6.58 14.43
CA LEU A 21 9.63 6.60 12.96
C LEU A 21 10.27 5.39 12.24
N ALA A 22 9.85 4.16 12.58
CA ALA A 22 9.64 3.18 11.52
C ALA A 22 8.22 3.39 11.00
N GLN A 23 8.08 4.24 9.98
CA GLN A 23 6.93 4.20 9.08
C GLN A 23 6.70 2.73 8.69
N ASN A 24 5.49 2.21 8.93
CA ASN A 24 5.22 0.79 8.81
C ASN A 24 5.34 0.37 7.34
N GLN A 25 6.48 -0.23 6.97
CA GLN A 25 6.78 -0.66 5.60
C GLN A 25 5.65 -1.52 5.00
N ALA A 26 4.92 -2.28 5.84
CA ALA A 26 3.79 -3.07 5.39
C ALA A 26 2.64 -2.22 4.82
N GLU A 27 2.41 -1.01 5.32
CA GLU A 27 1.41 -0.09 4.77
C GLU A 27 1.79 0.35 3.35
N PHE A 28 3.06 0.72 3.15
CA PHE A 28 3.54 1.06 1.81
C PHE A 28 3.47 -0.15 0.86
N ASP A 29 3.87 -1.33 1.33
CA ASP A 29 3.79 -2.56 0.54
C ASP A 29 2.34 -2.88 0.14
N GLN A 30 1.38 -2.58 1.02
CA GLN A 30 -0.05 -2.70 0.73
C GLN A 30 -0.49 -1.68 -0.32
N LEU A 31 -0.04 -0.43 -0.28
CA LEU A 31 -0.33 0.56 -1.32
C LEU A 31 0.13 0.09 -2.71
N VAL A 32 1.34 -0.47 -2.80
CA VAL A 32 1.85 -1.06 -4.05
C VAL A 32 0.99 -2.23 -4.52
N THR A 33 0.63 -3.12 -3.60
CA THR A 33 -0.21 -4.29 -3.90
C THR A 33 -1.60 -3.85 -4.38
N THR A 34 -2.23 -2.86 -3.73
CA THR A 34 -3.53 -2.31 -4.12
C THR A 34 -3.48 -1.68 -5.51
N ALA A 35 -2.44 -0.88 -5.82
CA ALA A 35 -2.27 -0.33 -7.17
C ALA A 35 -2.11 -1.44 -8.23
N GLY A 36 -1.40 -2.52 -7.89
CA GLY A 36 -1.35 -3.72 -8.71
C GLY A 36 -2.74 -4.32 -8.93
N ALA A 37 -3.54 -4.46 -7.87
CA ALA A 37 -4.88 -5.01 -7.92
C ALA A 37 -5.83 -4.18 -8.80
N THR A 38 -5.81 -2.85 -8.71
CA THR A 38 -6.55 -1.98 -9.65
C THR A 38 -6.19 -2.28 -11.10
N ASN A 39 -4.89 -2.43 -11.40
CA ASN A 39 -4.41 -2.75 -12.75
C ASN A 39 -4.92 -4.11 -13.25
N GLY A 40 -4.80 -5.16 -12.42
CA GLY A 40 -5.26 -6.51 -12.77
C GLY A 40 -6.78 -6.61 -12.91
N ALA A 41 -7.52 -5.93 -12.06
CA ALA A 41 -8.97 -5.84 -12.13
C ALA A 41 -9.43 -5.14 -13.41
N ALA A 42 -8.80 -4.01 -13.76
CA ALA A 42 -9.05 -3.31 -15.02
C ALA A 42 -8.72 -4.19 -16.24
N GLN A 43 -7.64 -4.97 -16.19
CA GLN A 43 -7.32 -5.95 -17.23
C GLN A 43 -8.43 -6.99 -17.39
N ALA A 44 -8.93 -7.58 -16.30
CA ALA A 44 -10.03 -8.53 -16.34
C ALA A 44 -11.33 -7.92 -16.91
N CYS A 45 -11.49 -6.61 -16.77
CA CYS A 45 -12.59 -5.82 -17.32
C CYS A 45 -12.35 -5.28 -18.74
N GLY A 46 -11.24 -5.63 -19.39
CA GLY A 46 -10.99 -5.30 -20.80
C GLY A 46 -10.30 -3.95 -21.03
N ALA A 47 -9.66 -3.36 -20.02
CA ALA A 47 -8.81 -2.19 -20.23
C ALA A 47 -7.70 -2.48 -21.27
N ALA A 48 -7.40 -1.50 -22.12
CA ALA A 48 -6.43 -1.66 -23.18
C ALA A 48 -5.00 -1.77 -22.64
N ALA A 49 -4.14 -2.56 -23.31
CA ALA A 49 -2.74 -2.74 -22.88
C ALA A 49 -1.95 -1.42 -22.71
N PRO A 50 -2.09 -0.41 -23.58
CA PRO A 50 -1.45 0.90 -23.36
C PRO A 50 -1.91 1.59 -22.08
N ASP A 51 -3.19 1.47 -21.72
CA ASP A 51 -3.73 2.07 -20.51
C ASP A 51 -3.20 1.37 -19.25
N LEU A 52 -3.13 0.04 -19.27
CA LEU A 52 -2.55 -0.75 -18.19
C LEU A 52 -1.08 -0.40 -17.96
N ALA A 53 -0.31 -0.24 -19.05
CA ALA A 53 1.09 0.17 -18.99
C ALA A 53 1.24 1.59 -18.44
N ARG A 54 0.38 2.52 -18.86
CA ARG A 54 0.37 3.90 -18.36
C ARG A 54 0.05 3.95 -16.87
N HIS A 55 -0.96 3.23 -16.41
CA HIS A 55 -1.30 3.12 -14.99
C HIS A 55 -0.12 2.59 -14.16
N GLN A 56 0.52 1.50 -14.60
CA GLN A 56 1.70 0.96 -13.89
C GLN A 56 2.84 1.99 -13.80
N ALA A 57 3.09 2.74 -14.89
CA ALA A 57 4.12 3.78 -14.91
C ALA A 57 3.79 4.93 -13.94
N THR A 58 2.54 5.41 -13.94
CA THR A 58 2.05 6.44 -13.01
C THR A 58 2.16 5.97 -11.56
N ALA A 59 1.66 4.77 -11.24
CA ALA A 59 1.76 4.19 -9.91
C ALA A 59 3.21 4.06 -9.45
N ARG A 60 4.11 3.58 -10.33
CA ARG A 60 5.54 3.48 -10.01
C ARG A 60 6.14 4.84 -9.67
N ALA A 61 5.94 5.83 -10.53
CA ALA A 61 6.52 7.16 -10.34
C ALA A 61 6.03 7.79 -9.02
N ASN A 62 4.72 7.73 -8.77
CA ASN A 62 4.12 8.34 -7.59
C ASN A 62 4.49 7.60 -6.30
N LEU A 63 4.43 6.26 -6.28
CA LEU A 63 4.76 5.47 -5.09
C LEU A 63 6.26 5.48 -4.78
N GLN A 64 7.14 5.57 -5.79
CA GLN A 64 8.58 5.79 -5.55
C GLN A 64 8.83 7.16 -4.91
N ARG A 65 8.14 8.21 -5.38
CA ARG A 65 8.22 9.54 -4.76
C ARG A 65 7.66 9.51 -3.33
N TYR A 66 6.53 8.85 -3.10
CA TYR A 66 5.94 8.67 -1.76
C TYR A 66 6.91 7.94 -0.83
N ALA A 67 7.53 6.86 -1.30
CA ALA A 67 8.53 6.13 -0.53
C ALA A 67 9.74 6.99 -0.17
N ALA A 68 10.23 7.82 -1.10
CA ALA A 68 11.33 8.73 -0.82
C ALA A 68 10.94 9.82 0.21
N GLU A 69 9.77 10.44 0.03
CA GLU A 69 9.26 11.52 0.90
C GLU A 69 9.02 11.03 2.34
N PHE A 70 8.45 9.84 2.47
CA PHE A 70 8.04 9.23 3.74
C PHE A 70 8.91 8.05 4.14
N GLY A 71 10.12 8.00 3.62
CA GLY A 71 11.13 7.08 4.06
C GLY A 71 10.89 5.58 3.98
N TYR A 72 9.94 5.13 3.16
CA TYR A 72 9.74 3.72 2.85
C TYR A 72 10.79 3.22 1.84
N SER A 73 10.88 1.89 1.72
CA SER A 73 11.61 1.23 0.65
C SER A 73 10.69 0.89 -0.51
N ALA A 74 11.06 1.31 -1.74
CA ALA A 74 10.38 0.91 -2.97
C ALA A 74 11.02 -0.32 -3.64
N ALA A 75 11.94 -1.01 -2.97
CA ALA A 75 12.71 -2.12 -3.57
C ALA A 75 11.83 -3.31 -3.99
N GLN A 76 10.69 -3.51 -3.33
CA GLN A 76 9.75 -4.59 -3.62
C GLN A 76 8.62 -4.15 -4.56
N PHE A 77 8.73 -2.99 -5.23
CA PHE A 77 7.65 -2.46 -6.07
C PHE A 77 7.15 -3.48 -7.09
N ASP A 78 8.05 -4.03 -7.92
CA ASP A 78 7.67 -4.95 -9.00
C ASP A 78 7.03 -6.26 -8.52
N PRO A 79 7.63 -7.02 -7.59
CA PRO A 79 7.01 -8.25 -7.12
C PRO A 79 5.66 -8.00 -6.43
N LEU A 80 5.52 -6.93 -5.63
CA LEU A 80 4.26 -6.59 -4.96
C LEU A 80 3.18 -6.13 -5.96
N PHE A 81 3.55 -5.32 -6.94
CA PHE A 81 2.62 -4.86 -7.97
C PHE A 81 2.10 -6.04 -8.81
N GLN A 82 2.99 -6.97 -9.21
CA GLN A 82 2.56 -8.16 -9.95
C GLN A 82 1.71 -9.11 -9.09
N LYS A 83 2.03 -9.27 -7.80
CA LYS A 83 1.18 -10.00 -6.86
C LYS A 83 -0.23 -9.40 -6.82
N GLY A 84 -0.32 -8.09 -6.60
CA GLY A 84 -1.60 -7.36 -6.61
C GLY A 84 -2.35 -7.52 -7.92
N ARG A 85 -1.65 -7.42 -9.07
CA ARG A 85 -2.24 -7.62 -10.39
C ARG A 85 -2.90 -8.99 -10.54
N GLY A 86 -2.25 -10.05 -10.08
CA GLY A 86 -2.84 -11.39 -10.06
C GLY A 86 -4.09 -11.46 -9.18
N GLU A 87 -4.03 -10.87 -7.98
CA GLU A 87 -5.15 -10.83 -7.02
C GLU A 87 -6.36 -10.08 -7.57
N GLY A 88 -6.15 -8.89 -8.14
CA GLY A 88 -7.22 -8.08 -8.73
C GLY A 88 -7.86 -8.72 -9.97
N GLN A 89 -7.04 -9.37 -10.81
CA GLN A 89 -7.56 -10.13 -11.95
C GLN A 89 -8.45 -11.28 -11.46
N LYS A 90 -7.97 -12.06 -10.48
CA LYS A 90 -8.72 -13.18 -9.91
C LYS A 90 -10.04 -12.69 -9.30
N MET A 91 -10.01 -11.62 -8.51
CA MET A 91 -11.19 -11.04 -7.87
C MET A 91 -12.29 -10.72 -8.88
N MET A 92 -11.96 -10.05 -9.99
CA MET A 92 -12.95 -9.72 -11.02
C MET A 92 -13.48 -10.94 -11.76
N THR A 93 -12.64 -11.97 -11.95
CA THR A 93 -13.09 -13.25 -12.51
C THR A 93 -14.08 -13.94 -11.56
N ASP A 94 -13.76 -14.05 -10.27
CA ASP A 94 -14.62 -14.67 -9.27
C ASP A 94 -15.98 -13.95 -9.15
N MET A 95 -15.97 -12.61 -9.18
CA MET A 95 -17.19 -11.79 -9.16
C MET A 95 -18.09 -12.07 -10.37
N ARG A 96 -17.49 -12.14 -11.57
CA ARG A 96 -18.22 -12.43 -12.80
C ARG A 96 -18.82 -13.83 -12.78
N GLU A 97 -18.08 -14.83 -12.31
CA GLU A 97 -18.57 -16.20 -12.13
C GLU A 97 -19.73 -16.27 -11.13
N SER A 98 -19.72 -15.38 -10.14
CA SER A 98 -20.81 -15.22 -9.15
C SER A 98 -21.98 -14.37 -9.66
N GLY A 99 -21.97 -13.93 -10.92
CA GLY A 99 -23.05 -13.12 -11.52
C GLY A 99 -23.03 -11.64 -11.16
N VAL A 100 -21.95 -11.13 -10.58
CA VAL A 100 -21.78 -9.71 -10.21
C VAL A 100 -20.93 -9.00 -11.26
N ASP A 101 -21.50 -7.99 -11.92
CA ASP A 101 -20.75 -7.12 -12.83
C ASP A 101 -20.24 -5.86 -12.09
N GLY A 102 -18.96 -5.87 -11.75
CA GLY A 102 -18.25 -4.71 -11.18
C GLY A 102 -17.45 -3.90 -12.20
N CYS A 103 -17.49 -4.24 -13.49
CA CYS A 103 -16.52 -3.69 -14.45
C CYS A 103 -16.74 -2.21 -14.78
N ALA A 104 -17.98 -1.72 -14.78
CA ALA A 104 -18.24 -0.30 -15.00
C ALA A 104 -17.60 0.57 -13.90
N GLY A 105 -17.78 0.19 -12.64
CA GLY A 105 -17.18 0.88 -11.50
C GLY A 105 -15.65 0.78 -11.51
N MET A 106 -15.12 -0.42 -11.74
CA MET A 106 -13.68 -0.63 -11.79
C MET A 106 -13.02 0.19 -12.92
N LEU A 107 -13.57 0.17 -14.13
CA LEU A 107 -13.01 0.96 -15.23
C LEU A 107 -13.10 2.47 -14.95
N GLY A 108 -14.14 2.94 -14.24
CA GLY A 108 -14.24 4.32 -13.79
C GLY A 108 -13.06 4.75 -12.91
N SER A 109 -12.81 4.02 -11.82
CA SER A 109 -11.69 4.32 -10.91
C SER A 109 -10.33 4.16 -11.60
N PHE A 110 -10.16 3.12 -12.43
CA PHE A 110 -8.93 2.90 -13.17
C PHE A 110 -8.58 4.06 -14.11
N GLN A 111 -9.56 4.64 -14.82
CA GLN A 111 -9.30 5.77 -15.72
C GLN A 111 -8.76 6.98 -14.96
N HIS A 112 -9.23 7.20 -13.73
CA HIS A 112 -8.72 8.24 -12.86
C HIS A 112 -7.29 7.92 -12.38
N GLU A 113 -7.08 6.75 -11.80
CA GLU A 113 -5.78 6.31 -11.27
C GLU A 113 -4.68 6.23 -12.35
N ARG A 114 -5.05 5.95 -13.61
CA ARG A 114 -4.09 5.89 -14.73
C ARG A 114 -3.31 7.19 -14.89
N ASP A 115 -3.96 8.32 -14.62
CA ASP A 115 -3.46 9.66 -14.90
C ASP A 115 -3.33 10.52 -13.63
N ILE A 116 -3.53 9.93 -12.44
CA ILE A 116 -3.54 10.64 -11.16
C ILE A 116 -2.19 11.31 -10.87
N GLY A 117 -2.25 12.57 -10.46
CA GLY A 117 -1.07 13.32 -10.03
C GLY A 117 -0.54 12.86 -8.66
N TYR A 118 0.72 13.15 -8.37
CA TYR A 118 1.32 12.77 -7.08
C TYR A 118 0.58 13.38 -5.88
N ASP A 119 0.27 14.67 -5.91
CA ASP A 119 -0.36 15.35 -4.78
C ASP A 119 -1.80 14.86 -4.55
N GLU A 120 -2.51 14.52 -5.63
CA GLU A 120 -3.85 13.93 -5.58
C GLU A 120 -3.81 12.51 -5.02
N MET A 121 -2.89 11.66 -5.49
CA MET A 121 -2.67 10.33 -4.92
C MET A 121 -2.33 10.41 -3.43
N LYS A 122 -1.45 11.34 -3.05
CA LYS A 122 -1.07 11.56 -1.66
C LYS A 122 -2.26 12.01 -0.81
N GLY A 123 -3.11 12.89 -1.33
CA GLY A 123 -4.36 13.29 -0.69
C GLY A 123 -5.31 12.11 -0.49
N ALA A 124 -5.49 11.26 -1.50
CA ALA A 124 -6.32 10.08 -1.41
C ALA A 124 -5.80 9.06 -0.38
N ILE A 125 -4.47 8.88 -0.29
CA ILE A 125 -3.86 8.05 0.77
C ILE A 125 -4.19 8.66 2.15
N ALA A 126 -3.99 9.96 2.32
CA ALA A 126 -4.27 10.65 3.59
C ALA A 126 -5.72 10.49 4.04
N GLU A 127 -6.67 10.52 3.10
CA GLU A 127 -8.10 10.34 3.38
C GLU A 127 -8.42 8.94 3.93
N VAL A 128 -7.76 7.90 3.42
CA VAL A 128 -8.01 6.51 3.85
C VAL A 128 -7.16 6.06 5.03
N THR A 129 -6.08 6.77 5.36
CA THR A 129 -5.16 6.44 6.46
C THR A 129 -5.27 7.37 7.67
N ASP A 130 -6.32 8.19 7.77
CA ASP A 130 -6.50 9.20 8.82
C ASP A 130 -5.34 10.23 8.93
N GLY A 131 -4.70 10.52 7.80
CA GLY A 131 -3.58 11.47 7.69
C GLY A 131 -2.32 10.87 7.06
N LEU A 132 -1.35 11.75 6.80
CA LEU A 132 -0.03 11.36 6.27
C LEU A 132 0.96 11.16 7.40
N PRO A 133 1.93 10.25 7.24
CA PRO A 133 3.03 10.15 8.19
C PRO A 133 3.95 11.38 8.05
N GLU A 134 4.81 11.61 9.03
CA GLU A 134 5.77 12.71 8.98
C GLU A 134 6.78 12.49 7.83
N PRO A 135 7.04 13.49 6.97
CA PRO A 135 8.09 13.40 5.95
C PRO A 135 9.47 13.15 6.58
N ARG A 136 10.35 12.46 5.85
CA ARG A 136 11.77 12.39 6.25
C ARG A 136 12.37 13.80 6.21
N LYS A 137 13.17 14.11 7.24
CA LYS A 137 14.01 15.30 7.32
C LYS A 137 15.26 15.16 6.46
#